data_AF-A0A1J4WH48-F1
#
_entry.id   AF-A0A1J4WH48-F1
#
_cell.length_a   1.000
_cell.length_b   1.000
_cell.length_c   1.000
_cell.angle_alpha   90.00
_cell.angle_beta   90.00
_cell.angle_gamma   90.00
#
_symmetry.space_group_name_H-M   'P 1'
#
loop_
_entity.id
_entity.type
_entity.pdbx_description
1 polymer ?
#
loop_
_entity_poly.entity_id
_entity_poly.type
_entity_poly.pdbx_seq_one_letter_code
_entity_poly.pdbx_strand_id
1 'polypeptide(L)'
;MKKNIESVIISAIGIEREIMTLQSDEKKIRARWNRRYQSYLRAAEQLAKLTRYHTIKEADLKKRVLAWTNESKSLTALRDAKRKAIEEAHERLSKVNIRIAELKAEDDALQSNVDNIVDQVFALNVSVTAAFEARNTYLNSHVFKQLVEENGSVRSQITFINRAQTRKVVALTNSITLVRPDLAEEAKQLIEAFFGQFKEKIKKDVPLEVQALYQITSELLVEKTTFRIGPTLYRFISLSIDPELFPELKKAQDLLKSSLRSEKTGSYIRLYQRENRQENWIAIKRA
;
A
#
# COMPACT_ATOMS: atom_id res chain seq x y z
N MET A 1 15.14 -9.65 10.82
CA MET A 1 15.27 -10.07 12.23
C MET A 1 15.19 -11.59 12.38
N LYS A 2 14.12 -12.26 11.92
CA LYS A 2 13.98 -13.73 11.92
C LYS A 2 15.20 -14.52 11.41
N LYS A 3 15.75 -14.16 10.23
CA LYS A 3 16.98 -14.81 9.69
C LYS A 3 18.21 -14.67 10.60
N ASN A 4 18.32 -13.57 11.35
CA ASN A 4 19.41 -13.37 12.31
C ASN A 4 19.22 -14.27 13.54
N ILE A 5 18.01 -14.35 14.07
CA ILE A 5 17.66 -15.24 15.19
C ILE A 5 17.97 -16.69 14.80
N GLU A 6 17.53 -17.13 13.62
CA GLU A 6 17.80 -18.48 13.10
C GLU A 6 19.30 -18.78 13.00
N SER A 7 20.11 -17.85 12.46
CA SER A 7 21.56 -18.04 12.37
C SER A 7 22.23 -18.21 13.74
N VAL A 8 21.78 -17.46 14.76
CA VAL A 8 22.34 -17.52 16.11
C VAL A 8 21.91 -18.80 16.82
N ILE A 9 20.67 -19.27 16.59
CA ILE A 9 20.20 -20.59 17.07
C ILE A 9 21.03 -21.72 16.46
N ILE A 10 21.31 -21.68 15.15
CA ILE A 10 22.16 -22.68 14.49
C ILE A 10 23.56 -22.70 15.12
N SER A 11 24.12 -21.53 15.45
CA SER A 11 25.40 -21.42 16.16
C SER A 11 25.34 -22.06 17.56
N ALA A 12 24.27 -21.82 18.33
CA ALA A 12 24.07 -22.44 19.64
C ALA A 12 24.05 -23.98 19.55
N ILE A 13 23.30 -24.53 18.60
CA ILE A 13 23.25 -25.99 18.34
C ILE A 13 24.64 -26.53 17.99
N GLY A 14 25.42 -25.79 17.21
CA GLY A 14 26.80 -26.15 16.88
C GLY A 14 27.70 -26.27 18.12
N ILE A 15 27.60 -25.29 19.04
CA ILE A 15 28.36 -25.28 20.29
C ILE A 15 27.92 -26.42 21.22
N GLU A 16 26.63 -26.73 21.31
CA GLU A 16 26.14 -27.87 22.09
C GLU A 16 26.73 -29.21 21.61
N ARG A 17 26.82 -29.40 20.29
CA ARG A 17 27.47 -30.58 19.70
C ARG A 17 28.97 -30.63 20.00
N GLU A 18 29.64 -29.48 20.00
CA GLU A 18 31.05 -29.35 20.40
C GLU A 18 31.23 -29.80 21.85
N ILE A 19 30.40 -29.31 22.78
CA ILE A 19 30.41 -29.68 24.19
C ILE A 19 30.21 -31.19 24.36
N MET A 20 29.23 -31.78 23.68
CA MET A 20 28.98 -33.23 23.75
C MET A 20 30.21 -34.04 23.30
N THR A 21 30.90 -33.59 22.26
CA THR A 21 32.11 -34.23 21.74
C THR A 21 33.25 -34.14 22.76
N LEU A 22 33.48 -32.95 23.33
CA LEU A 22 34.50 -32.73 24.35
C LEU A 22 34.25 -33.54 25.63
N GLN A 23 32.99 -33.66 26.06
CA GLN A 23 32.61 -34.49 27.20
C GLN A 23 32.84 -35.98 26.93
N SER A 24 32.56 -36.46 25.71
CA SER A 24 32.87 -37.83 25.30
C SER A 24 34.37 -38.11 25.35
N ASP A 25 35.20 -37.18 24.89
CA ASP A 25 36.65 -37.29 24.96
C ASP A 25 37.19 -37.27 26.40
N GLU A 26 36.67 -36.41 27.29
CA GLU A 26 37.04 -36.39 28.71
C GLU A 26 36.75 -37.75 29.36
N LYS A 27 35.57 -38.33 29.08
CA LYS A 27 35.19 -39.66 29.57
C LYS A 27 36.17 -40.74 29.09
N LYS A 28 36.59 -40.70 27.82
CA LYS A 28 37.58 -41.65 27.28
C LYS A 28 38.94 -41.51 27.97
N ILE A 29 39.40 -40.28 28.22
CA ILE A 29 40.65 -40.01 28.94
C ILE A 29 40.55 -40.56 30.37
N ARG A 30 39.44 -40.32 31.07
CA ARG A 30 39.20 -40.84 32.42
C ARG A 30 39.18 -42.37 32.45
N ALA A 31 38.51 -43.01 31.49
CA ALA A 31 38.49 -44.47 31.36
C ALA A 31 39.89 -45.04 31.12
N ARG A 32 40.69 -44.39 30.25
CA ARG A 32 42.09 -44.74 30.01
C ARG A 32 42.94 -44.59 31.27
N TRP A 33 42.77 -43.48 32.00
CA TRP A 33 43.47 -43.25 33.27
C TRP A 33 43.14 -44.36 34.28
N ASN A 34 41.85 -44.67 34.49
CA ASN A 34 41.41 -45.73 35.40
C ASN A 34 42.01 -47.09 35.02
N ARG A 35 41.98 -47.45 33.73
CA ARG A 35 42.55 -48.73 33.25
C ARG A 35 44.06 -48.81 33.50
N ARG A 36 44.79 -47.73 33.26
CA ARG A 36 46.24 -47.67 33.48
C ARG A 36 46.58 -47.69 34.96
N TYR A 37 45.82 -46.98 35.79
CA TYR A 37 45.95 -47.01 37.25
C TYR A 37 45.74 -48.41 37.82
N GLN A 38 44.71 -49.13 37.37
CA GLN A 38 44.48 -50.53 37.78
C GLN A 38 45.62 -51.46 37.33
N SER A 39 46.18 -51.25 36.13
CA SER A 39 47.36 -51.99 35.70
C SER A 39 48.59 -51.69 36.55
N TYR A 40 48.75 -50.44 36.99
CA TYR A 40 49.80 -50.02 37.90
C TYR A 40 49.65 -50.71 39.27
N LEU A 41 48.45 -50.68 39.87
CA LEU A 41 48.18 -51.32 41.16
C LEU A 41 48.49 -52.83 41.12
N ARG A 42 48.00 -53.53 40.08
CA ARG A 42 48.31 -54.95 39.90
C ARG A 42 49.80 -55.22 39.75
N ALA A 43 50.52 -54.36 39.01
CA ALA A 43 51.95 -54.52 38.82
C ALA A 43 52.74 -54.27 40.13
N ALA A 44 52.33 -53.26 40.90
CA ALA A 44 52.91 -52.96 42.20
C ALA A 44 52.68 -54.09 43.22
N GLU A 45 51.46 -54.64 43.28
CA GLU A 45 51.13 -55.78 44.13
C GLU A 45 51.91 -57.04 43.76
N GLN A 46 52.02 -57.35 42.46
CA GLN A 46 52.81 -58.49 41.98
C GLN A 46 54.30 -58.30 42.26
N LEU A 47 54.79 -57.07 42.20
CA LEU A 47 56.17 -56.73 42.53
C LEU A 47 56.46 -56.89 44.02
N ALA A 48 55.52 -56.52 44.89
CA ALA A 48 55.65 -56.70 46.34
C ALA A 48 55.62 -58.19 46.76
N LYS A 49 54.94 -59.05 46.00
CA LYS A 49 54.80 -60.49 46.27
C LYS A 49 55.88 -61.35 45.61
N LEU A 50 56.85 -60.77 44.90
CA LEU A 50 57.91 -61.51 44.22
C LEU A 50 58.90 -62.09 45.23
N THR A 51 59.08 -63.41 45.19
CA THR A 51 60.04 -64.16 46.03
C THR A 51 61.38 -64.43 45.33
N ARG A 52 61.44 -64.31 44.00
CA ARG A 52 62.66 -64.46 43.19
C ARG A 52 62.99 -63.17 42.46
N TYR A 53 64.17 -62.63 42.73
CA TYR A 53 64.65 -61.37 42.16
C TYR A 53 65.56 -61.57 40.94
N HIS A 54 65.83 -60.50 40.21
CA HIS A 54 66.63 -60.42 38.97
C HIS A 54 66.05 -61.19 37.79
N THR A 55 64.72 -61.26 37.69
CA THR A 55 64.01 -61.90 36.56
C THR A 55 63.50 -60.88 35.55
N ILE A 56 63.29 -61.31 34.29
CA ILE A 56 62.65 -60.49 33.23
C ILE A 56 61.30 -59.95 33.71
N LYS A 57 60.54 -60.78 34.45
CA LYS A 57 59.25 -60.40 35.03
C LYS A 57 59.36 -59.25 36.03
N GLU A 58 60.37 -59.24 36.87
CA GLU A 58 60.61 -58.13 37.80
C GLU A 58 60.95 -56.83 37.05
N ALA A 59 61.80 -56.91 36.03
CA ALA A 59 62.16 -55.74 35.21
C ALA A 59 60.94 -55.12 34.51
N ASP A 60 60.06 -55.95 33.95
CA ASP A 60 58.81 -55.50 33.33
C ASP A 60 57.84 -54.87 34.33
N LEU A 61 57.71 -55.44 35.53
CA LEU A 61 56.85 -54.88 36.59
C LEU A 61 57.40 -53.53 37.07
N LYS A 62 58.72 -53.43 37.31
CA LYS A 62 59.37 -52.14 37.66
C LYS A 62 59.14 -51.10 36.58
N LYS A 63 59.30 -51.46 35.31
CA LYS A 63 59.07 -50.54 34.18
C LYS A 63 57.64 -49.98 34.19
N ARG A 64 56.62 -50.82 34.42
CA ARG A 64 55.22 -50.39 34.50
C ARG A 64 54.95 -49.49 35.70
N VAL A 65 55.53 -49.81 36.86
CA VAL A 65 55.39 -49.02 38.09
C VAL A 65 56.03 -47.64 37.94
N LEU A 66 57.24 -47.57 37.37
CA LEU A 66 57.96 -46.31 37.16
C LEU A 66 57.30 -45.43 36.08
N ALA A 67 56.85 -46.04 34.97
CA ALA A 67 56.21 -45.32 33.87
C ALA A 67 54.88 -44.65 34.28
N TRP A 68 54.19 -45.19 35.28
CA TRP A 68 52.90 -44.68 35.74
C TRP A 68 52.94 -43.20 36.16
N THR A 69 54.02 -42.75 36.80
CA THR A 69 54.13 -41.36 37.26
C THR A 69 54.01 -40.36 36.10
N ASN A 70 54.70 -40.62 34.99
CA ASN A 70 54.67 -39.79 33.79
C ASN A 70 53.36 -39.95 33.02
N GLU A 71 52.85 -41.18 32.90
CA GLU A 71 51.55 -41.44 32.24
C GLU A 71 50.39 -40.76 32.98
N SER A 72 50.37 -40.82 34.32
CA SER A 72 49.34 -40.19 35.14
C SER A 72 49.37 -38.67 35.01
N LYS A 73 50.56 -38.05 35.07
CA LYS A 73 50.73 -36.61 34.84
C LYS A 73 50.22 -36.19 33.45
N SER A 74 50.61 -36.92 32.41
CA SER A 74 50.17 -36.64 31.03
C SER A 74 48.66 -36.76 30.85
N LEU A 75 48.05 -37.85 31.34
CA LEU A 75 46.60 -38.06 31.24
C LEU A 75 45.80 -37.05 32.08
N THR A 76 46.33 -36.63 33.22
CA THR A 76 45.73 -35.58 34.06
C THR A 76 45.75 -34.24 33.34
N ALA A 77 46.89 -33.86 32.75
CA ALA A 77 47.01 -32.64 31.96
C ALA A 77 46.05 -32.63 30.76
N LEU A 78 45.93 -33.75 30.04
CA LEU A 78 44.98 -33.88 28.93
C LEU A 78 43.52 -33.76 29.39
N ARG A 79 43.17 -34.34 30.53
CA ARG A 79 41.83 -34.23 31.12
C ARG A 79 41.53 -32.78 31.50
N ASP A 80 42.46 -32.12 32.17
CA ASP A 80 42.25 -30.75 32.66
C ASP A 80 42.17 -29.76 31.48
N ALA A 81 42.96 -29.97 30.42
CA ALA A 81 42.82 -29.22 29.17
C ALA A 81 41.44 -29.41 28.52
N LYS A 82 40.91 -30.64 28.49
CA LYS A 82 39.55 -30.90 27.98
C LYS A 82 38.46 -30.27 28.84
N ARG A 83 38.61 -30.29 30.17
CA ARG A 83 37.68 -29.61 31.09
C ARG A 83 37.65 -28.10 30.87
N LYS A 84 38.82 -27.48 30.73
CA LYS A 84 38.93 -26.06 30.40
C LYS A 84 38.23 -25.73 29.07
N ALA A 85 38.44 -26.54 28.04
CA ALA A 85 37.75 -26.36 26.75
C ALA A 85 36.22 -26.51 26.86
N ILE A 86 35.74 -27.41 27.72
CA ILE A 86 34.30 -27.56 28.02
C ILE A 86 33.76 -26.30 28.71
N GLU A 87 34.46 -25.77 29.71
CA GLU A 87 34.10 -24.53 30.40
C GLU A 87 34.03 -23.34 29.42
N GLU A 88 35.05 -23.16 28.59
CA GLU A 88 35.10 -22.12 27.55
C GLU A 88 33.96 -22.27 26.53
N ALA A 89 33.59 -23.49 26.15
CA ALA A 89 32.45 -23.75 25.27
C ALA A 89 31.11 -23.43 25.95
N HIS A 90 30.95 -23.74 27.24
CA HIS A 90 29.76 -23.37 28.02
C HIS A 90 29.62 -21.84 28.16
N GLU A 91 30.72 -21.12 28.38
CA GLU A 91 30.71 -19.65 28.40
C GLU A 91 30.28 -19.06 27.04
N ARG A 92 30.80 -19.61 25.93
CA ARG A 92 30.37 -19.24 24.58
C ARG A 92 28.87 -19.49 24.39
N LEU A 93 28.37 -20.65 24.80
CA LEU A 93 26.95 -21.00 24.70
C LEU A 93 26.08 -20.03 25.52
N SER A 94 26.51 -19.68 26.73
CA SER A 94 25.80 -18.72 27.59
C SER A 94 25.66 -17.35 26.90
N LYS A 95 26.75 -16.82 26.33
CA LYS A 95 26.73 -15.55 25.58
C LYS A 95 25.79 -15.60 24.38
N VAL A 96 25.80 -16.70 23.63
CA VAL A 96 24.90 -16.89 22.48
C VAL A 96 23.43 -16.96 22.94
N ASN A 97 23.14 -17.65 24.04
CA ASN A 97 21.78 -17.76 24.59
C ASN A 97 21.24 -16.40 25.09
N ILE A 98 22.08 -15.58 25.73
CA ILE A 98 21.72 -14.20 26.10
C ILE A 98 21.36 -13.41 24.83
N ARG A 99 22.18 -13.52 23.78
CA ARG A 99 21.90 -12.83 22.53
C ARG A 99 20.61 -13.29 21.86
N ILE A 100 20.28 -14.58 21.93
CA ILE A 100 18.99 -15.10 21.44
C ILE A 100 17.82 -14.48 22.23
N ALA A 101 17.94 -14.37 23.55
CA ALA A 101 16.90 -13.78 24.39
C ALA A 101 16.68 -12.29 24.07
N GLU A 102 17.76 -11.53 23.91
CA GLU A 102 17.70 -10.12 23.49
C GLU A 102 17.00 -9.97 22.13
N LEU A 103 17.43 -10.73 21.13
CA LEU A 103 16.86 -10.65 19.78
C LEU A 103 15.38 -11.05 19.74
N LYS A 104 14.95 -12.00 20.58
CA LYS A 104 13.53 -12.36 20.71
C LYS A 104 12.72 -11.23 21.34
N ALA A 105 13.23 -10.62 22.41
CA ALA A 105 12.57 -9.48 23.04
C ALA A 105 12.45 -8.28 22.08
N GLU A 106 13.48 -8.04 21.26
CA GLU A 106 13.44 -7.02 20.19
C GLU A 106 12.37 -7.35 19.12
N ASP A 107 12.28 -8.61 18.67
CA ASP A 107 11.28 -9.05 17.67
C ASP A 107 9.85 -8.93 18.21
N ASP A 108 9.63 -9.34 19.47
CA ASP A 108 8.33 -9.23 20.14
C ASP A 108 7.89 -7.76 20.31
N ALA A 109 8.83 -6.87 20.68
CA ALA A 109 8.56 -5.44 20.81
C ALA A 109 8.21 -4.80 19.46
N LEU A 110 8.92 -5.17 18.39
CA LEU A 110 8.61 -4.71 17.04
C LEU A 110 7.23 -5.21 16.58
N GLN A 111 6.92 -6.48 16.83
CA GLN A 111 5.64 -7.05 16.46
C GLN A 111 4.49 -6.35 17.18
N SER A 112 4.62 -6.10 18.49
CA SER A 112 3.63 -5.34 19.26
C SER A 112 3.45 -3.91 18.73
N ASN A 113 4.53 -3.25 18.30
CA ASN A 113 4.42 -1.93 17.68
C ASN A 113 3.69 -1.96 16.33
N VAL A 114 3.96 -2.98 15.50
CA VAL A 114 3.23 -3.20 14.23
C VAL A 114 1.74 -3.42 14.50
N ASP A 115 1.40 -4.28 15.46
CA ASP A 115 0.01 -4.57 15.81
C ASP A 115 -0.72 -3.28 16.27
N ASN A 116 -0.07 -2.47 17.11
CA ASN A 116 -0.62 -1.17 17.54
C ASN A 116 -0.86 -0.21 16.36
N ILE A 117 0.08 -0.14 15.40
CA ILE A 117 -0.08 0.70 14.20
C ILE A 117 -1.27 0.19 13.37
N VAL A 118 -1.37 -1.11 13.17
CA VAL A 118 -2.47 -1.74 12.42
C VAL A 118 -3.80 -1.38 13.07
N ASP A 119 -3.95 -1.57 14.38
CA ASP A 119 -5.17 -1.26 15.12
C ASP A 119 -5.56 0.22 15.00
N GLN A 120 -4.59 1.14 15.12
CA GLN A 120 -4.83 2.57 14.95
C GLN A 120 -5.30 2.92 13.53
N VAL A 121 -4.68 2.35 12.50
CA VAL A 121 -5.08 2.57 11.11
C VAL A 121 -6.49 2.05 10.87
N PHE A 122 -6.84 0.88 11.39
CA PHE A 122 -8.20 0.35 11.28
C PHE A 122 -9.23 1.23 12.01
N ALA A 123 -8.93 1.68 13.22
CA ALA A 123 -9.82 2.57 13.98
C ALA A 123 -10.06 3.92 13.25
N LEU A 124 -9.00 4.49 12.67
CA LEU A 124 -9.12 5.71 11.85
C LEU A 124 -9.97 5.46 10.60
N ASN A 125 -9.77 4.33 9.92
CA ASN A 125 -10.54 3.98 8.74
C ASN A 125 -12.03 3.77 9.05
N VAL A 126 -12.36 3.10 10.16
CA VAL A 126 -13.73 2.97 10.66
C VAL A 126 -14.35 4.35 10.92
N SER A 127 -13.59 5.27 11.52
CA SER A 127 -14.06 6.63 11.79
C SER A 127 -14.31 7.43 10.52
N VAL A 128 -13.42 7.33 9.53
CA VAL A 128 -13.55 8.02 8.24
C VAL A 128 -14.73 7.48 7.43
N THR A 129 -14.89 6.16 7.36
CA THR A 129 -16.02 5.52 6.67
C THR A 129 -17.35 5.88 7.33
N ALA A 130 -17.45 5.80 8.66
CA ALA A 130 -18.63 6.24 9.40
C ALA A 130 -18.94 7.73 9.19
N ALA A 131 -17.94 8.60 9.21
CA ALA A 131 -18.12 10.03 8.92
C ALA A 131 -18.58 10.28 7.48
N PHE A 132 -18.06 9.52 6.51
CA PHE A 132 -18.46 9.59 5.12
C PHE A 132 -19.91 9.13 4.91
N GLU A 133 -20.31 8.02 5.52
CA GLU A 133 -21.69 7.50 5.48
C GLU A 133 -22.67 8.46 6.17
N ALA A 134 -22.33 8.94 7.37
CA ALA A 134 -23.14 9.93 8.09
C ALA A 134 -23.31 11.21 7.26
N ARG A 135 -22.22 11.70 6.65
CA ARG A 135 -22.26 12.84 5.74
C ARG A 135 -23.17 12.59 4.55
N ASN A 136 -23.01 11.46 3.85
CA ASN A 136 -23.84 11.16 2.68
C ASN A 136 -25.31 10.99 3.04
N THR A 137 -25.59 10.32 4.15
CA THR A 137 -26.95 10.17 4.68
C THR A 137 -27.57 11.54 4.96
N TYR A 138 -26.85 12.44 5.62
CA TYR A 138 -27.31 13.80 5.87
C TYR A 138 -27.51 14.60 4.58
N LEU A 139 -26.55 14.53 3.64
CA LEU A 139 -26.65 15.22 2.36
C LEU A 139 -27.87 14.76 1.56
N ASN A 140 -28.10 13.45 1.46
CA ASN A 140 -29.23 12.89 0.73
C ASN A 140 -30.58 13.27 1.36
N SER A 141 -30.69 13.16 2.68
CA SER A 141 -31.95 13.37 3.40
C SER A 141 -32.32 14.85 3.60
N HIS A 142 -31.33 15.74 3.79
CA HIS A 142 -31.57 17.13 4.18
C HIS A 142 -31.15 18.16 3.13
N VAL A 143 -30.06 17.91 2.39
CA VAL A 143 -29.47 18.90 1.48
C VAL A 143 -29.97 18.72 0.05
N PHE A 144 -29.77 17.54 -0.54
CA PHE A 144 -30.17 17.24 -1.91
C PHE A 144 -31.67 17.13 -2.07
N LYS A 145 -32.41 16.75 -1.02
CA LYS A 145 -33.88 16.82 -1.03
C LYS A 145 -34.39 18.23 -1.34
N GLN A 146 -33.68 19.28 -0.93
CA GLN A 146 -34.06 20.68 -1.20
C GLN A 146 -33.74 21.14 -2.63
N LEU A 147 -33.06 20.31 -3.42
CA LEU A 147 -32.93 20.55 -4.86
C LEU A 147 -34.22 20.18 -5.59
N VAL A 148 -35.11 19.37 -5.01
CA VAL A 148 -36.39 19.01 -5.63
C VAL A 148 -37.46 20.00 -5.15
N GLU A 149 -38.15 20.63 -6.10
CA GLU A 149 -39.27 21.52 -5.84
C GLU A 149 -40.58 20.74 -5.62
N GLU A 150 -41.60 21.39 -5.07
CA GLU A 150 -42.91 20.78 -4.79
C GLU A 150 -43.62 20.23 -6.04
N ASN A 151 -43.30 20.79 -7.22
CA ASN A 151 -43.81 20.34 -8.52
C ASN A 151 -43.02 19.14 -9.10
N GLY A 152 -42.03 18.60 -8.37
CA GLY A 152 -41.17 17.51 -8.82
C GLY A 152 -40.03 17.93 -9.76
N SER A 153 -39.93 19.22 -10.12
CA SER A 153 -38.80 19.73 -10.89
C SER A 153 -37.56 19.87 -10.01
N VAL A 154 -36.37 19.69 -10.58
CA VAL A 154 -35.12 19.79 -9.83
C VAL A 154 -34.46 21.14 -10.12
N ARG A 155 -34.00 21.86 -9.10
CA ARG A 155 -33.19 23.09 -9.20
C ARG A 155 -31.78 22.81 -9.68
N SER A 156 -31.13 23.76 -10.35
CA SER A 156 -29.72 23.60 -10.77
C SER A 156 -28.76 23.74 -9.58
N GLN A 157 -29.13 24.59 -8.61
CA GLN A 157 -28.34 24.85 -7.43
C GLN A 157 -29.18 25.35 -6.24
N ILE A 158 -28.67 25.14 -5.03
CA ILE A 158 -29.15 25.78 -3.80
C ILE A 158 -27.94 26.14 -2.92
N THR A 159 -28.01 27.26 -2.21
CA THR A 159 -26.93 27.75 -1.36
C THR A 159 -27.39 27.88 0.09
N PHE A 160 -26.60 27.33 1.00
CA PHE A 160 -26.78 27.43 2.45
C PHE A 160 -25.63 28.26 3.03
N ILE A 161 -25.95 29.27 3.84
CA ILE A 161 -24.97 30.11 4.52
C ILE A 161 -25.27 30.08 6.02
N ASN A 162 -24.26 29.84 6.84
CA ASN A 162 -24.45 29.85 8.30
C ASN A 162 -24.75 31.27 8.82
N ARG A 163 -25.35 31.39 10.00
CA ARG A 163 -25.72 32.68 10.61
C ARG A 163 -24.54 33.67 10.74
N ALA A 164 -23.35 33.15 11.03
CA ALA A 164 -22.12 33.95 11.11
C ALA A 164 -21.64 34.48 9.75
N GLN A 165 -22.17 33.94 8.64
CA GLN A 165 -21.74 34.20 7.27
C GLN A 165 -20.26 33.89 7.00
N THR A 166 -19.71 32.89 7.68
CA THR A 166 -18.32 32.43 7.54
C THR A 166 -18.18 31.10 6.81
N ARG A 167 -19.28 30.32 6.72
CA ARG A 167 -19.32 29.03 6.04
C ARG A 167 -20.49 28.99 5.06
N LYS A 168 -20.21 28.50 3.85
CA LYS A 168 -21.19 28.37 2.76
C LYS A 168 -21.12 26.98 2.14
N VAL A 169 -22.28 26.35 1.97
CA VAL A 169 -22.46 25.09 1.26
C VAL A 169 -23.29 25.35 0.02
N VAL A 170 -22.78 24.99 -1.15
CA VAL A 170 -23.52 25.09 -2.42
C VAL A 170 -23.78 23.67 -2.92
N ALA A 171 -25.05 23.27 -2.99
CA ALA A 171 -25.45 22.01 -3.60
C ALA A 171 -25.86 22.26 -5.06
N LEU A 172 -25.42 21.38 -5.96
CA LEU A 172 -25.49 21.55 -7.41
C LEU A 172 -25.96 20.25 -8.05
N THR A 173 -26.73 20.35 -9.13
CA THR A 173 -27.05 19.21 -10.00
C THR A 173 -26.19 19.25 -11.26
N ASN A 174 -25.57 18.13 -11.60
CA ASN A 174 -25.02 17.89 -12.92
C ASN A 174 -26.14 17.75 -13.93
N SER A 175 -25.92 18.28 -15.13
CA SER A 175 -26.81 18.10 -16.26
C SER A 175 -26.04 17.63 -17.48
N ILE A 176 -26.55 16.62 -18.16
CA ILE A 176 -26.13 16.19 -19.48
C ILE A 176 -27.11 16.77 -20.49
N THR A 177 -26.61 17.44 -21.52
CA THR A 177 -27.45 17.90 -22.61
C THR A 177 -27.55 16.79 -23.66
N LEU A 178 -28.77 16.31 -23.90
CA LEU A 178 -29.12 15.37 -24.96
C LEU A 178 -29.76 16.14 -26.12
N VAL A 179 -29.43 15.75 -27.35
CA VAL A 179 -30.05 16.28 -28.56
C VAL A 179 -31.03 15.25 -29.10
N ARG A 180 -32.29 15.65 -29.34
CA ARG A 180 -33.28 14.79 -29.99
C ARG A 180 -32.88 14.53 -31.45
N PRO A 181 -32.73 13.26 -31.86
CA PRO A 181 -32.23 12.94 -33.20
C PRO A 181 -33.16 13.44 -34.30
N ASP A 182 -34.48 13.27 -34.17
CA ASP A 182 -35.46 13.61 -35.22
C ASP A 182 -35.46 15.12 -35.55
N LEU A 183 -35.53 15.97 -34.52
CA LEU A 183 -35.53 17.44 -34.68
C LEU A 183 -34.16 17.95 -35.13
N ALA A 184 -33.08 17.29 -34.72
CA ALA A 184 -31.76 17.62 -35.18
C ALA A 184 -31.62 17.28 -36.66
N GLU A 185 -32.10 16.12 -37.10
CA GLU A 185 -32.07 15.72 -38.51
C GLU A 185 -32.86 16.69 -39.40
N GLU A 186 -34.04 17.13 -38.98
CA GLU A 186 -34.81 18.18 -39.70
C GLU A 186 -34.02 19.50 -39.78
N ALA A 187 -33.40 19.93 -38.67
CA ALA A 187 -32.58 21.13 -38.66
C ALA A 187 -31.35 20.99 -39.59
N LYS A 188 -30.76 19.80 -39.67
CA LYS A 188 -29.64 19.52 -40.59
C LYS A 188 -30.09 19.63 -42.04
N GLN A 189 -31.22 19.03 -42.39
CA GLN A 189 -31.76 19.10 -43.76
C GLN A 189 -32.00 20.55 -44.18
N LEU A 190 -32.52 21.39 -43.27
CA LEU A 190 -32.71 22.83 -43.54
C LEU A 190 -31.38 23.58 -43.73
N ILE A 191 -30.37 23.29 -42.91
CA ILE A 191 -29.02 23.87 -43.04
C ILE A 191 -28.37 23.43 -44.36
N GLU A 192 -28.44 22.15 -44.69
CA GLU A 192 -27.89 21.60 -45.94
C GLU A 192 -28.63 22.13 -47.17
N ALA A 193 -29.95 22.26 -47.12
CA ALA A 193 -30.76 22.82 -48.20
C ALA A 193 -30.42 24.30 -48.45
N PHE A 194 -30.31 25.10 -47.38
CA PHE A 194 -29.90 26.50 -47.47
C PHE A 194 -28.54 26.64 -48.18
N PHE A 195 -27.52 25.91 -47.72
CA PHE A 195 -26.18 26.00 -48.33
C PHE A 195 -26.06 25.25 -49.67
N GLY A 196 -26.96 24.30 -49.97
CA GLY A 196 -27.08 23.66 -51.26
C GLY A 196 -27.41 24.66 -52.38
N GLN A 197 -28.25 25.66 -52.10
CA GLN A 197 -28.56 26.75 -53.03
C GLN A 197 -27.33 27.62 -53.36
N PHE A 198 -26.37 27.72 -52.43
CA PHE A 198 -25.15 28.48 -52.64
C PHE A 198 -24.05 27.65 -53.30
N LYS A 199 -24.00 26.32 -53.13
CA LYS A 199 -22.97 25.46 -53.76
C LYS A 199 -22.92 25.56 -55.29
N GLU A 200 -24.04 25.84 -55.96
CA GLU A 200 -24.07 26.10 -57.41
C GLU A 200 -23.73 27.56 -57.78
N LYS A 201 -23.80 28.50 -56.81
CA LYS A 201 -23.56 29.95 -56.99
C LYS A 201 -22.31 30.48 -56.28
N ILE A 202 -21.37 29.64 -55.84
CA ILE A 202 -20.09 30.12 -55.28
C ILE A 202 -19.13 30.50 -56.41
N LYS A 203 -19.41 31.61 -57.10
CA LYS A 203 -18.38 32.39 -57.80
C LYS A 203 -18.62 33.88 -57.54
N LYS A 204 -18.05 34.33 -56.42
CA LYS A 204 -17.80 35.73 -56.02
C LYS A 204 -19.05 36.51 -55.58
N ASP A 205 -18.96 37.10 -54.38
CA ASP A 205 -19.95 37.95 -53.67
C ASP A 205 -20.95 37.25 -52.73
N VAL A 206 -20.48 36.35 -51.87
CA VAL A 206 -21.23 35.93 -50.68
C VAL A 206 -20.94 36.91 -49.52
N PRO A 207 -21.95 37.58 -48.91
CA PRO A 207 -21.78 38.50 -47.79
C PRO A 207 -21.00 37.88 -46.61
N LEU A 208 -20.26 38.73 -45.87
CA LEU A 208 -19.38 38.27 -44.78
C LEU A 208 -20.15 37.53 -43.68
N GLU A 209 -21.40 37.92 -43.40
CA GLU A 209 -22.24 37.24 -42.41
C GLU A 209 -22.57 35.80 -42.82
N VAL A 210 -22.82 35.57 -44.12
CA VAL A 210 -23.15 34.25 -44.66
C VAL A 210 -21.92 33.33 -44.64
N GLN A 211 -20.71 33.87 -44.85
CA GLN A 211 -19.47 33.11 -44.72
C GLN A 211 -19.21 32.68 -43.26
N ALA A 212 -19.45 33.57 -42.31
CA ALA A 212 -19.33 33.26 -40.88
C ALA A 212 -20.36 32.19 -40.45
N LEU A 213 -21.60 32.28 -40.95
CA LEU A 213 -22.65 31.27 -40.71
C LEU A 213 -22.29 29.92 -41.33
N TYR A 214 -21.74 29.91 -42.55
CA TYR A 214 -21.26 28.70 -43.22
C TYR A 214 -20.15 28.00 -42.43
N GLN A 215 -19.16 28.78 -41.96
CA GLN A 215 -18.08 28.23 -41.15
C GLN A 215 -18.61 27.60 -39.85
N ILE A 216 -19.44 28.33 -39.10
CA ILE A 216 -20.01 27.85 -37.83
C ILE A 216 -20.86 26.59 -38.03
N THR A 217 -21.70 26.54 -39.06
CA THR A 217 -22.56 25.38 -39.35
C THR A 217 -21.80 24.18 -39.92
N SER A 218 -20.73 24.41 -40.69
CA SER A 218 -19.85 23.34 -41.17
C SER A 218 -19.06 22.67 -40.04
N GLU A 219 -18.59 23.46 -39.06
CA GLU A 219 -17.92 22.95 -37.85
C GLU A 219 -18.89 22.24 -36.89
N LEU A 220 -20.18 22.57 -36.97
CA LEU A 220 -21.25 21.98 -36.17
C LEU A 220 -21.59 20.55 -36.60
N LEU A 221 -21.47 20.25 -37.90
CA LEU A 221 -21.78 18.97 -38.53
C LEU A 221 -20.49 18.14 -38.63
N VAL A 222 -20.23 17.26 -37.65
CA VAL A 222 -19.08 16.35 -37.72
C VAL A 222 -19.44 15.18 -38.63
N GLU A 223 -18.61 14.93 -39.65
CA GLU A 223 -18.70 13.82 -40.60
C GLU A 223 -20.14 13.48 -41.04
N LYS A 224 -20.77 14.40 -41.77
CA LYS A 224 -22.05 14.23 -42.52
C LYS A 224 -23.23 13.58 -41.77
N THR A 225 -23.16 13.29 -40.48
CA THR A 225 -24.16 12.41 -39.82
C THR A 225 -24.61 12.86 -38.43
N THR A 226 -23.86 13.66 -37.65
CA THR A 226 -24.33 14.10 -36.31
C THR A 226 -23.91 15.53 -35.91
N PHE A 227 -24.73 16.20 -35.09
CA PHE A 227 -24.40 17.51 -34.49
C PHE A 227 -23.46 17.34 -33.31
N ARG A 228 -22.38 18.12 -33.27
CA ARG A 228 -21.51 18.19 -32.10
C ARG A 228 -22.08 19.12 -31.03
N ILE A 229 -22.40 18.56 -29.86
CA ILE A 229 -22.76 19.35 -28.68
C ILE A 229 -21.47 20.01 -28.17
N GLY A 230 -21.37 21.33 -28.26
CA GLY A 230 -20.17 22.08 -27.92
C GLY A 230 -20.32 23.60 -28.09
N PRO A 231 -19.24 24.38 -27.89
CA PRO A 231 -19.28 25.85 -27.94
C PRO A 231 -19.88 26.40 -29.24
N THR A 232 -19.63 25.73 -30.37
CA THR A 232 -20.12 26.11 -31.70
C THR A 232 -21.64 25.99 -31.83
N LEU A 233 -22.25 24.96 -31.22
CA LEU A 233 -23.71 24.79 -31.18
C LEU A 233 -24.37 25.92 -30.41
N TYR A 234 -23.85 26.23 -29.21
CA TYR A 234 -24.36 27.34 -28.41
C TYR A 234 -24.16 28.68 -29.12
N ARG A 235 -23.03 28.86 -29.82
CA ARG A 235 -22.79 30.06 -30.64
C ARG A 235 -23.85 30.19 -31.73
N PHE A 236 -24.10 29.14 -32.53
CA PHE A 236 -25.12 29.14 -33.58
C PHE A 236 -26.53 29.43 -33.03
N ILE A 237 -26.89 28.83 -31.91
CA ILE A 237 -28.17 29.04 -31.22
C ILE A 237 -28.34 30.47 -30.71
N SER A 238 -27.25 31.11 -30.29
CA SER A 238 -27.24 32.47 -29.74
C SER A 238 -27.18 33.59 -30.79
N LEU A 239 -26.90 33.28 -32.06
CA LEU A 239 -26.83 34.28 -33.12
C LEU A 239 -28.22 34.88 -33.39
N SER A 240 -28.27 36.20 -33.56
CA SER A 240 -29.47 36.89 -34.02
C SER A 240 -29.57 36.75 -35.54
N ILE A 241 -30.31 35.75 -36.00
CA ILE A 241 -30.57 35.50 -37.42
C ILE A 241 -31.85 36.24 -37.79
N ASP A 242 -31.77 37.11 -38.80
CA ASP A 242 -32.93 37.81 -39.36
C ASP A 242 -33.85 36.82 -40.09
N PRO A 243 -35.11 36.63 -39.63
CA PRO A 243 -36.06 35.71 -40.25
C PRO A 243 -36.44 36.10 -41.68
N GLU A 244 -36.37 37.38 -42.05
CA GLU A 244 -36.72 37.84 -43.39
C GLU A 244 -35.65 37.50 -44.43
N LEU A 245 -34.38 37.50 -44.01
CA LEU A 245 -33.24 37.22 -44.88
C LEU A 245 -32.88 35.73 -44.93
N PHE A 246 -33.01 35.01 -43.80
CA PHE A 246 -32.57 33.61 -43.68
C PHE A 246 -33.59 32.73 -42.94
N PRO A 247 -34.80 32.54 -43.52
CA PRO A 247 -35.89 31.83 -42.85
C PRO A 247 -35.57 30.36 -42.55
N GLU A 248 -34.82 29.68 -43.41
CA GLU A 248 -34.42 28.27 -43.23
C GLU A 248 -33.44 28.09 -42.07
N LEU A 249 -32.46 28.99 -41.96
CA LEU A 249 -31.48 28.97 -40.86
C LEU A 249 -32.13 29.35 -39.53
N LYS A 250 -33.11 30.26 -39.55
CA LYS A 250 -33.88 30.61 -38.36
C LYS A 250 -34.72 29.43 -37.88
N LYS A 251 -35.42 28.76 -38.80
CA LYS A 251 -36.18 27.54 -38.49
C LYS A 251 -35.28 26.42 -37.97
N ALA A 252 -34.11 26.20 -38.58
CA ALA A 252 -33.11 25.25 -38.09
C ALA A 252 -32.59 25.61 -36.68
N GLN A 253 -32.38 26.90 -36.41
CA GLN A 253 -32.00 27.38 -35.08
C GLN A 253 -33.08 27.06 -34.02
N ASP A 254 -34.35 27.28 -34.35
CA ASP A 254 -35.46 27.03 -33.42
C ASP A 254 -35.72 25.52 -33.21
N LEU A 255 -35.52 24.70 -34.25
CA LEU A 255 -35.53 23.24 -34.14
C LEU A 255 -34.38 22.72 -33.28
N LEU A 256 -33.17 23.28 -33.41
CA LEU A 256 -32.04 22.93 -32.53
C LEU A 256 -32.26 23.41 -31.09
N LYS A 257 -32.88 24.58 -30.88
CA LYS A 257 -33.26 25.05 -29.54
C LYS A 257 -34.25 24.10 -28.87
N SER A 258 -35.24 23.61 -29.62
CA SER A 258 -36.26 22.70 -29.12
C SER A 258 -35.80 21.24 -29.02
N SER A 259 -34.73 20.86 -29.74
CA SER A 259 -34.13 19.52 -29.67
C SER A 259 -33.22 19.32 -28.46
N LEU A 260 -32.67 20.39 -27.88
CA LEU A 260 -31.85 20.34 -26.68
C LEU A 260 -32.69 20.03 -25.44
N ARG A 261 -32.41 18.90 -24.81
CA ARG A 261 -32.94 18.53 -23.50
C ARG A 261 -31.80 18.42 -22.51
N SER A 262 -31.89 19.14 -21.40
CA SER A 262 -30.94 19.01 -20.30
C SER A 262 -31.50 17.99 -19.32
N GLU A 263 -30.86 16.82 -19.22
CA GLU A 263 -31.20 15.77 -18.26
C GLU A 263 -30.24 15.82 -17.07
N LYS A 264 -30.78 15.88 -15.85
CA LYS A 264 -29.98 15.99 -14.63
C LYS A 264 -29.59 14.61 -14.12
N THR A 265 -28.29 14.36 -13.96
CA THR A 265 -27.77 13.00 -13.73
C THR A 265 -27.27 12.75 -12.31
N GLY A 266 -26.77 13.75 -11.59
CA GLY A 266 -26.26 13.57 -10.22
C GLY A 266 -26.16 14.87 -9.44
N SER A 267 -26.07 14.79 -8.12
CA SER A 267 -25.93 15.96 -7.24
C SER A 267 -24.59 15.95 -6.51
N TYR A 268 -24.01 17.13 -6.28
CA TYR A 268 -22.77 17.29 -5.52
C TYR A 268 -22.76 18.58 -4.71
N ILE A 269 -21.80 18.71 -3.80
CA ILE A 269 -21.62 19.93 -3.00
C ILE A 269 -20.26 20.58 -3.23
N ARG A 270 -20.23 21.90 -3.10
CA ARG A 270 -19.02 22.72 -2.93
C ARG A 270 -19.07 23.42 -1.58
N LEU A 271 -17.96 23.36 -0.85
CA LEU A 271 -17.81 23.99 0.46
C LEU A 271 -16.93 25.22 0.33
N TYR A 272 -17.32 26.30 1.02
CA TYR A 272 -16.60 27.56 1.05
C TYR A 272 -16.48 28.06 2.48
N GLN A 273 -15.37 28.72 2.77
CA GLN A 273 -15.10 29.39 4.05
C GLN A 273 -14.47 30.77 3.84
N ARG A 274 -14.60 31.63 4.83
CA ARG A 274 -13.90 32.92 4.97
C ARG A 274 -13.81 33.27 6.45
N GLU A 275 -12.81 34.06 6.85
CA GLU A 275 -12.62 34.38 8.27
C GLU A 275 -13.68 35.36 8.78
N ASN A 276 -13.99 36.37 7.97
CA ASN A 276 -14.96 37.42 8.30
C ASN A 276 -15.84 37.81 7.10
N ARG A 277 -16.78 38.75 7.29
CA ARG A 277 -17.74 39.15 6.26
C ARG A 277 -17.14 39.96 5.12
N GLN A 278 -15.99 40.58 5.34
CA GLN A 278 -15.33 41.49 4.40
C GLN A 278 -14.45 40.72 3.42
N GLU A 279 -14.05 39.50 3.77
CA GLU A 279 -13.24 38.63 2.95
C GLU A 279 -14.02 37.88 1.86
N ASN A 280 -13.26 37.51 0.83
CA ASN A 280 -13.72 36.69 -0.27
C ASN A 280 -13.89 35.23 0.17
N TRP A 281 -14.87 34.55 -0.44
CA TRP A 281 -15.09 33.12 -0.22
C TRP A 281 -13.93 32.29 -0.78
N ILE A 282 -13.32 31.46 0.07
CA ILE A 282 -12.28 30.51 -0.31
C ILE A 282 -12.92 29.12 -0.41
N ALA A 283 -12.75 28.45 -1.55
CA ALA A 283 -13.24 27.09 -1.74
C ALA A 283 -12.38 26.10 -0.96
N ILE A 284 -13.02 25.24 -0.16
CA ILE A 284 -12.33 24.15 0.54
C ILE A 284 -12.05 23.05 -0.50
N LYS A 285 -10.77 22.90 -0.89
CA LYS A 285 -10.33 21.77 -1.71
C LYS A 285 -10.40 20.50 -0.86
N ARG A 286 -10.91 19.40 -1.43
CA ARG A 286 -10.83 18.08 -0.78
C ARG A 286 -9.34 17.79 -0.54
N ALA A 287 -9.00 17.42 0.70
CA ALA A 287 -7.75 16.71 0.98
C ALA A 287 -7.85 15.29 0.43
#